data_AF-A0A7X4ANL6-F1
#
_entry.id   AF-A0A7X4ANL6-F1
#
_cell.length_a   1.000
_cell.length_b   1.000
_cell.length_c   1.000
_cell.angle_alpha   90.00
_cell.angle_beta   90.00
_cell.angle_gamma   90.00
#
_symmetry.space_group_name_H-M   'P 1'
#
loop_
_entity.id
_entity.type
_entity.pdbx_description
1 polymer ?
#
loop_
_entity_poly.entity_id
_entity_poly.type
_entity_poly.pdbx_seq_one_letter_code
_entity_poly.pdbx_strand_id
1 'polypeptide(L)'
;MFKVFRHTLIPALRDFLPEVLLISAGFDAHYLDPLAGTELTADGFATLTDLMLGFAEETASGRVISALEGGYSLEGVSESVVAHVERLAKEQG
;
A
#
# COMPACT_ATOMS: atom_id res chain seq x y z
N MET A 1 -4.49 3.26 11.31
CA MET A 1 -3.83 2.54 10.21
C MET A 1 -2.30 2.51 10.34
N PHE A 2 -1.57 3.63 10.17
CA PHE A 2 -0.09 3.62 10.10
C PHE A 2 0.65 3.00 11.29
N LYS A 3 0.15 3.19 12.51
CA LYS A 3 0.73 2.58 13.72
C LYS A 3 0.75 1.05 13.63
N VAL A 4 -0.32 0.44 13.11
CA VAL A 4 -0.41 -1.01 12.93
C VAL A 4 0.62 -1.49 11.90
N PHE A 5 0.76 -0.77 10.79
CA PHE A 5 1.77 -1.10 9.78
C PHE A 5 3.19 -1.05 10.37
N ARG A 6 3.56 0.05 11.03
CA ARG A 6 4.90 0.28 11.55
C ARG A 6 5.27 -0.60 12.74
N HIS A 7 4.33 -0.84 13.65
CA HIS A 7 4.63 -1.45 14.96
C HIS A 7 4.12 -2.87 15.11
N THR A 8 3.32 -3.38 14.17
CA THR A 8 2.77 -4.73 14.24
C THR A 8 3.04 -5.50 12.96
N LEU A 9 2.61 -4.99 11.81
CA LEU A 9 2.69 -5.72 10.53
C LEU A 9 4.14 -5.88 10.05
N ILE A 10 4.87 -4.78 9.85
CA ILE A 10 6.25 -4.83 9.34
C ILE A 10 7.18 -5.64 10.25
N PRO A 11 7.18 -5.47 11.59
CA PRO A 11 7.96 -6.33 12.47
C PRO A 11 7.64 -7.83 12.29
N ALA A 12 6.36 -8.20 12.20
CA ALA A 12 5.98 -9.59 12.00
C ALA A 12 6.38 -10.14 10.62
N LEU A 13 6.32 -9.31 9.57
CA LEU A 13 6.72 -9.72 8.22
C LEU A 13 8.24 -9.89 8.08
N ARG A 14 9.05 -9.16 8.85
CA ARG A 14 10.51 -9.33 8.85
C ARG A 14 10.94 -10.72 9.28
N ASP A 15 10.22 -11.32 10.23
CA ASP A 15 10.50 -12.68 10.69
C ASP A 15 10.23 -13.75 9.61
N PHE A 16 9.36 -13.44 8.62
CA PHE A 16 9.04 -14.34 7.51
C PHE A 16 10.09 -14.32 6.39
N LEU A 17 10.85 -13.23 6.23
CA LEU A 17 11.88 -13.04 5.20
C LEU A 17 11.40 -13.36 3.76
N PRO A 18 10.40 -12.64 3.23
CA PRO A 18 9.86 -12.92 1.90
C PRO A 18 10.84 -12.55 0.80
N GLU A 19 10.91 -13.38 -0.24
CA GLU A 19 11.67 -13.09 -1.45
C GLU A 19 10.93 -12.17 -2.43
N VAL A 20 9.61 -12.03 -2.31
CA VAL A 20 8.78 -11.11 -3.11
C VAL A 20 7.64 -10.60 -2.23
N LEU A 21 7.33 -9.30 -2.34
CA LEU A 21 6.13 -8.73 -1.76
C LEU A 21 5.00 -8.70 -2.79
N LEU A 22 3.86 -9.34 -2.47
CA LEU A 22 2.62 -9.21 -3.24
C LEU A 22 1.66 -8.28 -2.49
N ILE A 23 1.24 -7.19 -3.13
CA ILE A 23 0.25 -6.25 -2.60
C ILE A 23 -1.08 -6.51 -3.30
N SER A 24 -2.06 -6.96 -2.52
CA SER A 24 -3.48 -6.98 -2.88
C SER A 24 -4.01 -5.56 -2.65
N ALA A 25 -3.99 -4.73 -3.69
CA ALA A 25 -4.19 -3.28 -3.61
C ALA A 25 -5.67 -2.92 -3.75
N GLY A 26 -6.41 -3.01 -2.64
CA GLY A 26 -7.75 -2.46 -2.51
C GLY A 26 -7.75 -1.01 -2.04
N PHE A 27 -8.58 -0.17 -2.67
CA PHE A 27 -8.74 1.25 -2.34
C PHE A 27 -10.11 1.56 -1.73
N ASP A 28 -10.83 0.54 -1.28
CA ASP A 28 -12.10 0.68 -0.57
C ASP A 28 -11.95 1.35 0.79
N ALA A 29 -10.73 1.44 1.35
CA ALA A 29 -10.50 2.21 2.56
C ALA A 29 -10.57 3.75 2.37
N HIS A 30 -10.74 4.23 1.13
CA HIS A 30 -10.82 5.66 0.84
C HIS A 30 -12.03 6.32 1.50
N TYR A 31 -11.91 7.57 1.95
CA TYR A 31 -12.99 8.29 2.65
C TYR A 31 -14.25 8.53 1.80
N LEU A 32 -14.13 8.41 0.47
CA LEU A 32 -15.25 8.49 -0.47
C LEU A 32 -15.91 7.14 -0.74
N ASP A 33 -15.32 6.03 -0.28
CA ASP A 33 -15.84 4.70 -0.55
C ASP A 33 -17.13 4.43 0.24
N PRO A 34 -18.19 3.94 -0.40
CA PRO A 34 -19.48 3.72 0.27
C PRO A 34 -19.52 2.47 1.15
N LEU A 35 -18.55 1.54 1.07
CA LEU A 35 -18.64 0.22 1.68
C LEU A 35 -17.81 0.06 2.97
N ALA A 36 -16.65 0.72 3.08
CA ALA A 36 -15.70 0.42 4.16
C ALA A 36 -15.88 1.25 5.45
N GLY A 37 -16.39 2.48 5.36
CA GLY A 37 -16.57 3.37 6.51
C GLY A 37 -15.25 3.83 7.17
N THR A 38 -14.14 3.79 6.44
CA THR A 38 -12.83 4.31 6.86
C THR A 38 -12.55 5.69 6.25
N GLU A 39 -11.58 6.41 6.80
CA GLU A 39 -11.29 7.81 6.41
C GLU A 39 -9.90 7.98 5.78
N LEU A 40 -9.43 7.02 4.97
CA LEU A 40 -8.12 7.13 4.34
C LEU A 40 -8.19 8.05 3.11
N THR A 41 -7.15 8.85 2.91
CA THR A 41 -6.97 9.67 1.69
C THR A 41 -6.00 9.00 0.72
N ALA A 42 -5.95 9.46 -0.52
CA ALA A 42 -4.94 9.05 -1.50
C ALA A 42 -3.49 9.20 -0.97
N ASP A 43 -3.16 10.31 -0.28
CA ASP A 43 -1.87 10.49 0.40
C ASP A 43 -1.60 9.46 1.49
N GLY A 44 -2.66 8.98 2.15
CA GLY A 44 -2.59 7.90 3.10
C GLY A 44 -2.18 6.59 2.43
N PHE A 45 -2.78 6.26 1.28
CA PHE A 45 -2.36 5.11 0.47
C PHE A 45 -0.93 5.25 -0.04
N ALA A 46 -0.51 6.44 -0.49
CA ALA A 46 0.88 6.69 -0.86
C ALA A 46 1.84 6.40 0.32
N THR A 47 1.49 6.85 1.52
CA THR A 47 2.30 6.61 2.73
C THR A 47 2.39 5.12 3.08
N LEU A 48 1.28 4.37 2.94
CA LEU A 48 1.31 2.91 3.14
C LEU A 48 2.16 2.21 2.08
N THR A 49 2.11 2.70 0.85
CA THR A 49 2.93 2.18 -0.26
C THR A 49 4.41 2.39 0.02
N ASP A 50 4.82 3.60 0.38
CA ASP A 50 6.21 3.94 0.72
C ASP A 50 6.73 3.05 1.88
N LEU A 51 5.88 2.74 2.87
CA LEU A 51 6.24 1.83 3.96
C LEU A 51 6.50 0.40 3.48
N MET A 52 5.64 -0.11 2.60
CA MET A 52 5.75 -1.46 2.08
C MET A 52 6.89 -1.61 1.07
N LEU A 53 7.17 -0.57 0.28
CA LEU A 53 8.35 -0.52 -0.60
C LEU A 53 9.65 -0.53 0.21
N GLY A 54 9.73 0.26 1.29
CA GLY A 54 10.89 0.23 2.20
C GLY A 54 11.11 -1.14 2.84
N PHE A 55 10.04 -1.84 3.20
CA PHE A 55 10.12 -3.23 3.67
C PHE A 55 10.61 -4.18 2.56
N ALA A 56 10.10 -4.06 1.34
CA ALA A 56 10.52 -4.91 0.22
C ALA A 56 11.99 -4.68 -0.18
N GLU A 57 12.51 -3.45 -0.08
CA GLU A 57 13.95 -3.19 -0.25
C GLU A 57 14.79 -3.95 0.79
N GLU A 58 14.35 -3.92 2.05
CA GLU A 58 15.05 -4.57 3.15
C GLU A 58 15.09 -6.10 3.02
N THR A 59 13.98 -6.73 2.61
CA THR A 59 13.84 -8.20 2.70
C THR A 59 13.72 -8.92 1.35
N ALA A 60 13.20 -8.25 0.31
CA ALA A 60 12.85 -8.84 -0.97
C ALA A 60 13.65 -8.27 -2.15
N SER A 61 14.75 -7.55 -1.88
CA SER A 61 15.56 -6.85 -2.90
C SER A 61 14.72 -5.95 -3.82
N GLY A 62 13.72 -5.27 -3.24
CA GLY A 62 12.82 -4.37 -3.97
C GLY A 62 11.80 -5.07 -4.86
N ARG A 63 11.72 -6.41 -4.85
CA ARG A 63 10.75 -7.15 -5.69
C ARG A 63 9.34 -7.02 -5.16
N VAL A 64 8.53 -6.26 -5.88
CA VAL A 64 7.12 -6.01 -5.55
C VAL A 64 6.23 -6.31 -6.74
N ILE A 65 5.12 -7.00 -6.48
CA ILE A 65 4.01 -7.17 -7.41
C ILE A 65 2.79 -6.53 -6.75
N SER A 66 2.08 -5.66 -7.46
CA SER A 66 0.83 -5.07 -6.97
C SER A 66 -0.31 -5.42 -7.93
N ALA A 67 -1.43 -5.87 -7.38
CA ALA A 67 -2.63 -6.23 -8.12
C ALA A 67 -3.82 -5.44 -7.57
N LEU A 68 -4.51 -4.70 -8.45
CA LEU A 68 -5.71 -3.94 -8.10
C LEU A 68 -6.84 -4.88 -7.68
N GLU A 69 -7.53 -4.54 -6.59
CA GLU A 69 -8.65 -5.31 -6.03
C GLU A 69 -9.89 -4.42 -5.86
N GLY A 70 -10.34 -4.22 -4.62
CA GLY A 70 -11.53 -3.45 -4.26
C GLY A 70 -11.36 -1.93 -4.38
N GLY A 71 -12.47 -1.23 -4.20
CA GLY A 71 -12.58 0.22 -4.40
C GLY A 71 -13.80 0.52 -5.24
N TYR A 72 -14.77 1.20 -4.62
CA TYR A 72 -16.14 1.32 -5.12
C TYR A 72 -16.59 2.78 -5.25
N SER A 73 -15.73 3.73 -4.91
CA SER A 73 -15.79 5.11 -5.36
C SER A 73 -14.85 5.33 -6.53
N LEU A 74 -15.38 5.68 -7.72
CA LEU A 74 -14.56 5.92 -8.91
C LEU A 74 -13.52 7.04 -8.70
N GLU A 75 -13.92 8.11 -8.01
CA GLU A 75 -13.04 9.22 -7.65
C GLU A 75 -11.97 8.77 -6.66
N GLY A 76 -12.37 8.10 -5.57
CA GLY A 76 -11.43 7.60 -4.57
C GLY A 76 -10.43 6.59 -5.13
N VAL A 77 -10.87 5.69 -6.01
CA VAL A 77 -10.01 4.74 -6.71
C VAL A 77 -9.04 5.47 -7.63
N SER A 78 -9.53 6.41 -8.46
CA SER A 78 -8.69 7.17 -9.39
C SER A 78 -7.56 7.88 -8.66
N GLU A 79 -7.86 8.62 -7.60
CA GLU A 79 -6.86 9.36 -6.83
C GLU A 79 -5.88 8.42 -6.13
N SER A 80 -6.38 7.36 -5.50
CA SER A 80 -5.56 6.45 -4.72
C SER A 80 -4.66 5.56 -5.58
N VAL A 81 -5.14 5.12 -6.75
CA VAL A 81 -4.32 4.36 -7.72
C VAL A 81 -3.18 5.22 -8.25
N VAL A 82 -3.45 6.47 -8.63
CA VAL A 82 -2.39 7.41 -9.07
C VAL A 82 -1.36 7.57 -7.96
N ALA A 83 -1.80 7.88 -6.74
CA ALA A 83 -0.92 8.06 -5.60
C ALA A 83 -0.10 6.81 -5.27
N HIS A 84 -0.66 5.60 -5.41
CA HIS A 84 0.03 4.32 -5.21
C HIS A 84 1.06 4.04 -6.31
N VAL A 85 0.65 4.15 -7.59
CA VAL A 85 1.50 3.83 -8.75
C VAL A 85 2.66 4.82 -8.87
N GLU A 86 2.47 6.09 -8.53
CA GLU A 86 3.57 7.07 -8.46
C GLU A 86 4.66 6.65 -7.48
N ARG A 87 4.33 5.93 -6.40
CA ARG A 87 5.34 5.39 -5.48
C ARG A 87 6.02 4.15 -6.04
N LEU A 88 5.26 3.25 -6.66
CA LEU A 88 5.81 2.07 -7.32
C LEU A 88 6.77 2.43 -8.47
N ALA A 89 6.47 3.50 -9.21
CA ALA A 89 7.24 3.92 -10.38
C ALA A 89 8.46 4.79 -10.05
N LYS A 90 8.64 5.24 -8.80
CA LYS A 90 9.84 5.97 -8.40
C LYS A 90 11.04 5.04 -8.47
N GLU A 91 12.01 5.37 -9.33
CA GLU A 91 13.32 4.76 -9.30
C GLU A 91 13.98 5.07 -7.96
N GLN A 92 14.36 4.02 -7.23
CA GLN A 92 15.17 4.15 -6.03
C GLN A 92 16.61 4.38 -6.50
N GLY A 93 17.05 5.64 -6.43
CA GLY A 93 18.41 6.06 -6.79
C GLY A 93 19.47 5.59 -5.82
#